data_AF-A0A1M3FFM8-F1
#
_entry.id   AF-A0A1M3FFM8-F1
#
_cell.length_a   1.000
_cell.length_b   1.000
_cell.length_c   1.000
_cell.angle_alpha   90.00
_cell.angle_beta   90.00
_cell.angle_gamma   90.00
#
_symmetry.space_group_name_H-M   'P 1'
#
loop_
_entity.id
_entity.type
_entity.pdbx_description
1 polymer ?
#
loop_
_entity_poly.entity_id
_entity_poly.type
_entity_poly.pdbx_seq_one_letter_code
_entity_poly.pdbx_strand_id
1 'polypeptide(L)'
;MDVMIGSEEDFAAAIGFEVAGVDENLSSLDVDAFAAMIDQVGAEYPNFAVIATTLRTVRSATVNDWGAIAWSRDEGFARATHRPGMEILDRVGGGDSPAYGLVRGLVDGQPLATALE
;
A
#
# COMPACT_ATOMS: atom_id res chain seq x y z
N MET A 1 10.76 -13.58 -3.52
CA MET A 1 10.09 -12.38 -3.00
C MET A 1 8.63 -12.76 -2.87
N ASP A 2 8.14 -12.89 -1.64
CA ASP A 2 6.77 -13.35 -1.34
C ASP A 2 5.86 -12.20 -0.93
N VAL A 3 6.45 -11.12 -0.41
CA VAL A 3 5.76 -9.88 -0.03
C VAL A 3 6.36 -8.73 -0.82
N MET A 4 5.53 -8.00 -1.57
CA MET A 4 5.92 -6.78 -2.28
C MET A 4 5.26 -5.57 -1.61
N ILE A 5 6.06 -4.57 -1.24
CA ILE A 5 5.59 -3.32 -0.65
C ILE A 5 6.22 -2.19 -1.45
N GLY A 6 5.39 -1.33 -2.03
CA GLY A 6 5.87 -0.23 -2.87
C GLY A 6 4.79 0.80 -3.11
N SER A 7 5.18 2.00 -3.53
CA SER A 7 4.28 3.00 -4.11
C SER A 7 3.98 2.65 -5.57
N GLU A 8 2.97 3.27 -6.15
CA GLU A 8 2.68 3.15 -7.59
C GLU A 8 3.91 3.43 -8.47
N GLU A 9 4.66 4.50 -8.17
CA GLU A 9 5.88 4.85 -8.90
C GLU A 9 6.89 3.69 -8.86
N ASP A 10 6.99 2.98 -7.73
CA ASP A 10 7.86 1.82 -7.59
C ASP A 10 7.37 0.65 -8.45
N PHE A 11 6.06 0.43 -8.57
CA PHE A 11 5.51 -0.62 -9.44
C PHE A 11 5.79 -0.32 -10.92
N ALA A 12 5.60 0.93 -11.35
CA ALA A 12 5.90 1.33 -12.71
C ALA A 12 7.41 1.25 -13.01
N ALA A 13 8.25 1.80 -12.14
CA ALA A 13 9.69 1.89 -12.37
C ALA A 13 10.42 0.56 -12.19
N ALA A 14 10.02 -0.27 -11.21
CA ALA A 14 10.75 -1.49 -10.87
C ALA A 14 10.27 -2.72 -11.64
N ILE A 15 8.98 -2.81 -11.95
CA ILE A 15 8.39 -4.01 -12.59
C ILE A 15 7.56 -3.72 -13.85
N GLY A 16 7.45 -2.45 -14.27
CA GLY A 16 6.85 -2.08 -15.57
C GLY A 16 5.32 -2.11 -15.60
N PHE A 17 4.66 -2.04 -14.46
CA PHE A 17 3.19 -1.97 -14.37
C PHE A 17 2.75 -0.52 -14.11
N GLU A 18 2.20 0.12 -15.13
CA GLU A 18 1.58 1.45 -14.97
C GLU A 18 0.19 1.32 -14.36
N VAL A 19 -0.12 2.16 -13.37
CA VAL A 19 -1.48 2.28 -12.85
C VAL A 19 -2.20 3.36 -13.64
N ALA A 20 -3.26 2.98 -14.34
CA ALA A 20 -4.03 3.93 -15.13
C ALA A 20 -4.88 4.84 -14.21
N GLY A 21 -4.69 6.15 -14.33
CA GLY A 21 -5.62 7.15 -13.79
C GLY A 21 -5.30 7.68 -12.40
N VAL A 22 -4.08 7.51 -11.88
CA VAL A 22 -3.69 8.07 -10.59
C VAL A 22 -3.16 9.50 -10.74
N ASP A 23 -3.67 10.37 -9.89
CA ASP A 23 -3.20 11.75 -9.70
C ASP A 23 -2.13 11.75 -8.59
N GLU A 24 -1.17 12.69 -8.63
CA GLU A 24 -0.26 12.98 -7.52
C GLU A 24 -1.02 13.21 -6.18
N ASN A 25 -2.30 13.58 -6.26
CA ASN A 25 -3.23 13.64 -5.14
C ASN A 25 -4.03 12.34 -4.99
N LEU A 26 -3.56 11.47 -4.09
CA LEU A 26 -4.24 10.20 -3.83
C LEU A 26 -5.70 10.41 -3.33
N SER A 27 -6.66 9.94 -4.13
CA SER A 27 -8.11 10.01 -3.99
C SER A 27 -8.75 8.61 -3.86
N SER A 28 -10.07 8.54 -3.70
CA SER A 28 -10.79 7.24 -3.71
C SER A 28 -10.63 6.47 -5.03
N LEU A 29 -10.31 7.18 -6.13
CA LEU A 29 -10.08 6.59 -7.45
C LEU A 29 -8.89 5.61 -7.44
N ASP A 30 -7.92 5.83 -6.56
CA ASP A 30 -6.65 5.09 -6.59
C ASP A 30 -6.75 3.72 -5.94
N VAL A 31 -7.79 3.50 -5.13
CA VAL A 31 -8.02 2.17 -4.56
C VAL A 31 -8.54 1.20 -5.61
N ASP A 32 -9.41 1.66 -6.50
CA ASP A 32 -9.92 0.85 -7.60
C ASP A 32 -8.83 0.65 -8.68
N ALA A 33 -8.03 1.69 -8.93
CA ALA A 33 -6.88 1.60 -9.83
C ALA A 33 -5.81 0.63 -9.31
N PHE A 34 -5.51 0.66 -8.00
CA PHE A 34 -4.60 -0.28 -7.36
C PHE A 34 -5.14 -1.72 -7.39
N ALA A 35 -6.44 -1.92 -7.15
CA ALA A 35 -7.05 -3.25 -7.27
C ALA A 35 -6.90 -3.82 -8.69
N ALA A 36 -7.11 -2.99 -9.72
CA ALA A 36 -6.91 -3.40 -11.11
C ALA A 36 -5.44 -3.73 -11.43
N MET A 37 -4.48 -2.97 -10.87
CA MET A 37 -3.05 -3.25 -11.03
C MET A 37 -2.62 -4.54 -10.33
N ILE A 38 -3.12 -4.79 -9.11
CA ILE A 38 -2.84 -6.03 -8.37
C ILE A 38 -3.22 -7.26 -9.17
N ASP A 39 -4.37 -7.25 -9.86
CA ASP A 39 -4.81 -8.42 -10.64
C ASP A 39 -3.78 -8.75 -11.74
N GLN A 40 -3.19 -7.72 -12.37
CA GLN A 40 -2.16 -7.90 -13.39
C GLN A 40 -0.83 -8.36 -12.78
N VAL A 41 -0.38 -7.72 -11.70
CA VAL A 41 0.88 -8.05 -11.02
C VAL A 41 0.82 -9.45 -10.41
N GLY A 42 -0.32 -9.81 -9.79
CA GLY A 42 -0.55 -11.13 -9.21
C GLY A 42 -0.64 -12.26 -10.25
N ALA A 43 -1.02 -11.94 -11.49
CA ALA A 43 -0.98 -12.88 -12.61
C ALA A 43 0.44 -13.07 -13.16
N GLU A 44 1.20 -11.98 -13.32
CA GLU A 44 2.57 -12.02 -13.84
C GLU A 44 3.55 -12.64 -12.84
N TYR A 45 3.37 -12.36 -11.54
CA TYR A 45 4.23 -12.84 -10.46
C TYR A 45 3.47 -13.83 -9.56
N PRO A 46 3.35 -15.10 -9.96
CA PRO A 46 2.62 -16.12 -9.21
C PRO A 46 3.21 -16.37 -7.82
N ASN A 47 4.48 -16.01 -7.60
CA ASN A 47 5.18 -16.12 -6.32
C ASN A 47 4.86 -15.01 -5.32
N PHE A 48 4.21 -13.91 -5.71
CA PHE A 48 3.78 -12.89 -4.74
C PHE A 48 2.58 -13.41 -3.95
N ALA A 49 2.74 -13.53 -2.64
CA ALA A 49 1.70 -13.91 -1.70
C ALA A 49 0.95 -12.69 -1.16
N VAL A 50 1.66 -11.56 -0.97
CA VAL A 50 1.10 -10.29 -0.49
C VAL A 50 1.66 -9.12 -1.30
N ILE A 51 0.79 -8.16 -1.64
CA ILE A 51 1.14 -6.88 -2.28
C ILE A 51 0.53 -5.77 -1.43
N ALA A 52 1.29 -4.74 -1.06
CA ALA A 52 0.78 -3.63 -0.27
C ALA A 52 1.35 -2.28 -0.69
N THR A 53 0.57 -1.21 -0.45
CA THR A 53 1.00 0.16 -0.65
C THR A 53 0.44 1.09 0.43
N THR A 54 1.16 2.16 0.71
CA THR A 54 0.68 3.25 1.57
C THR A 54 -0.01 4.31 0.73
N LEU A 55 -1.14 4.81 1.21
CA LEU A 55 -1.87 5.92 0.62
C LEU A 55 -1.50 7.21 1.35
N ARG A 56 -0.85 8.16 0.68
CA ARG A 56 -0.40 9.41 1.29
C ARG A 56 -0.76 10.62 0.43
N THR A 57 -1.63 11.47 0.94
CA THR A 57 -1.95 12.74 0.29
C THR A 57 -1.26 13.87 1.05
N VAL A 58 -0.27 14.50 0.42
CA VAL A 58 0.52 15.57 1.04
C VAL A 58 -0.23 16.89 0.89
N ARG A 59 -0.82 17.40 1.98
CA ARG A 59 -1.50 18.72 1.95
C ARG A 59 -0.51 19.85 2.23
N SER A 60 0.46 19.61 3.11
CA SER A 60 1.59 20.49 3.40
C SER A 60 2.72 19.69 4.05
N ALA A 61 3.88 20.31 4.29
CA ALA A 61 4.96 19.67 5.04
C ALA A 61 4.54 19.23 6.46
N THR A 62 3.52 19.86 7.03
CA THR A 62 3.02 19.59 8.39
C THR A 62 1.78 18.70 8.40
N VAL A 63 0.98 18.67 7.34
CA VAL A 63 -0.34 17.99 7.35
C VAL A 63 -0.44 17.05 6.17
N ASN A 64 -0.61 15.76 6.46
CA ASN A 64 -0.78 14.71 5.45
C ASN A 64 -1.97 13.82 5.79
N ASP A 65 -2.62 13.29 4.76
CA ASP A 65 -3.52 12.16 4.92
C ASP A 65 -2.69 10.87 4.86
N TRP A 66 -3.08 9.87 5.65
CA TRP A 66 -2.40 8.58 5.69
C TRP A 66 -3.40 7.42 5.62
N GLY A 67 -3.03 6.37 4.89
CA GLY A 67 -3.72 5.10 4.86
C GLY A 67 -2.83 4.03 4.25
N ALA A 68 -3.37 2.83 4.11
CA ALA A 68 -2.70 1.74 3.43
C ALA A 68 -3.73 0.77 2.85
N ILE A 69 -3.34 0.08 1.80
CA ILE A 69 -4.11 -0.98 1.17
C ILE A 69 -3.19 -2.16 0.89
N ALA A 70 -3.73 -3.36 1.00
CA ALA A 70 -3.00 -4.58 0.72
C ALA A 70 -3.90 -5.61 0.06
N TRP A 71 -3.28 -6.58 -0.57
CA TRP A 71 -3.91 -7.76 -1.10
C TRP A 71 -3.07 -8.98 -0.77
N SER A 72 -3.73 -10.09 -0.46
CA SER A 72 -3.10 -11.40 -0.40
C SER A 72 -3.86 -12.42 -1.23
N ARG A 73 -3.16 -13.49 -1.64
CA ARG A 73 -3.79 -14.60 -2.36
C ARG A 73 -4.88 -15.30 -1.54
N ASP A 74 -4.68 -15.39 -0.23
CA ASP A 74 -5.55 -16.18 0.65
C ASP A 74 -6.75 -15.39 1.17
N GLU A 75 -6.58 -14.09 1.40
CA GLU A 75 -7.60 -13.24 2.04
C GLU A 75 -8.17 -12.16 1.10
N GLY A 76 -7.55 -11.92 -0.05
CA GLY A 76 -7.95 -10.86 -0.97
C GLY A 76 -7.59 -9.47 -0.46
N PHE A 77 -8.45 -8.48 -0.71
CA PHE A 77 -8.16 -7.07 -0.49
C PHE A 77 -8.43 -6.61 0.95
N ALA A 78 -7.53 -5.80 1.51
CA ALA A 78 -7.65 -5.16 2.81
C ALA A 78 -7.31 -3.66 2.72
N ARG A 79 -7.92 -2.87 3.62
CA ARG A 79 -7.71 -1.42 3.74
C ARG A 79 -7.49 -1.07 5.20
N ALA A 80 -6.42 -0.34 5.51
CA ALA A 80 -6.25 0.28 6.82
C ALA A 80 -7.19 1.48 6.96
N THR A 81 -7.45 1.88 8.20
CA THR A 81 -8.20 3.08 8.52
C THR A 81 -7.55 4.30 7.88
N HIS A 82 -8.32 5.02 7.05
CA HIS A 82 -7.87 6.28 6.48
C HIS A 82 -7.86 7.38 7.56
N ARG A 83 -6.71 8.01 7.73
CA ARG A 83 -6.42 9.03 8.75
C ARG A 83 -6.17 10.37 8.04
N PRO A 84 -7.21 11.19 7.84
CA PRO A 84 -7.06 12.49 7.21
C PRO A 84 -6.43 13.51 8.17
N GLY A 85 -5.64 14.43 7.62
CA GLY A 85 -5.17 15.62 8.32
C GLY A 85 -4.21 15.35 9.48
N MET A 86 -3.41 14.29 9.41
CA MET A 86 -2.42 13.99 10.44
C MET A 86 -1.31 15.05 10.45
N GLU A 87 -1.00 15.56 11.64
CA GLU A 87 0.14 16.45 11.85
C GLU A 87 1.44 15.63 11.92
N ILE A 88 2.40 16.01 11.09
CA ILE A 88 3.70 15.35 10.96
C ILE A 88 4.71 16.08 11.84
N LEU A 89 5.20 15.37 12.87
CA LEU A 89 6.33 15.82 13.69
C LEU A 89 7.67 15.48 13.03
N ASP A 90 7.84 14.22 12.61
CA ASP A 90 8.96 13.73 11.82
C ASP A 90 8.44 12.77 10.75
N ARG A 91 8.89 12.94 9.51
CA ARG A 91 8.49 12.13 8.36
C ARG A 91 9.41 10.93 8.11
N VAL A 92 10.62 10.93 8.68
CA VAL A 92 11.62 9.88 8.44
C VAL A 92 11.10 8.55 8.98
N GLY A 93 11.17 7.50 8.16
CA GLY A 93 10.68 6.17 8.51
C GLY A 93 9.16 5.96 8.34
N GLY A 94 8.40 6.98 7.90
CA GLY A 94 6.94 6.85 7.69
C GLY A 94 6.51 5.86 6.60
N GLY A 95 7.45 5.30 5.84
CA GLY A 95 7.24 4.16 4.93
C GLY A 95 7.82 2.83 5.44
N ASP A 96 8.91 2.89 6.22
CA ASP A 96 9.56 1.69 6.76
C ASP A 96 8.78 1.10 7.93
N SER A 97 8.22 1.94 8.81
CA SER A 97 7.48 1.46 9.98
C SER A 97 6.17 0.73 9.64
N PRO A 98 5.35 1.18 8.66
CA PRO A 98 4.20 0.40 8.22
C PRO A 98 4.61 -0.91 7.54
N ALA A 99 5.67 -0.91 6.73
CA ALA A 99 6.17 -2.11 6.09
C ALA A 99 6.61 -3.17 7.11
N TYR A 100 7.35 -2.74 8.13
CA TYR A 100 7.73 -3.62 9.24
C TYR A 100 6.52 -4.13 10.03
N GLY A 101 5.55 -3.25 10.33
CA GLY A 101 4.31 -3.61 11.03
C GLY A 101 3.54 -4.70 10.30
N LEU A 102 3.32 -4.53 8.99
CA LEU A 102 2.66 -5.51 8.13
C LEU A 102 3.39 -6.84 8.14
N VAL A 103 4.70 -6.85 7.87
CA VAL A 103 5.50 -8.08 7.85
C VAL A 103 5.43 -8.78 9.21
N ARG A 104 5.52 -8.02 10.31
CA ARG A 104 5.45 -8.58 11.66
C ARG A 104 4.09 -9.20 11.95
N GLY A 105 3.00 -8.53 11.60
CA GLY A 105 1.64 -9.06 11.78
C GLY A 105 1.41 -10.36 11.00
N LEU A 106 1.88 -10.42 9.75
CA LEU A 106 1.81 -11.63 8.93
C LEU A 106 2.63 -12.78 9.52
N VAL A 107 3.85 -12.51 10.02
CA VAL A 107 4.70 -13.50 10.69
C VAL A 107 4.03 -14.05 11.96
N ASP A 108 3.32 -13.19 12.69
CA ASP A 108 2.57 -13.57 13.91
C ASP A 108 1.22 -14.24 13.59
N GLY A 109 0.91 -14.49 12.30
CA GLY A 109 -0.30 -15.17 11.85
C GLY A 109 -1.58 -14.33 11.99
N GLN A 110 -1.45 -13.00 12.03
CA GLN A 110 -2.61 -12.12 12.05
C GLN A 110 -3.29 -12.11 10.67
N PRO A 111 -4.63 -11.95 10.61
CA PRO A 111 -5.34 -11.67 9.37
C PRO A 111 -4.76 -10.45 8.67
N LEU A 112 -4.76 -10.42 7.34
CA LEU A 112 -4.19 -9.33 6.54
C LEU A 112 -4.69 -7.96 6.98
N ALA A 113 -5.99 -7.82 7.22
CA ALA A 113 -6.59 -6.57 7.67
C ALA A 113 -6.06 -6.11 9.05
N THR A 114 -5.81 -7.06 9.96
CA THR A 114 -5.23 -6.76 11.28
C THR A 114 -3.75 -6.44 11.18
N ALA A 115 -3.01 -7.12 10.31
CA ALA A 115 -1.58 -6.84 10.09
C ALA A 115 -1.34 -5.48 9.42
N LEU A 116 -2.30 -5.02 8.61
CA LEU A 116 -2.23 -3.76 7.86
C LEU A 116 -2.59 -2.51 8.68
N GLU A 117 -3.40 -2.67 9.74
CA GLU A 117 -3.92 -1.57 10.58
C GLU A 117 -2.87 -0.99 11.54
#